data_AF-A0A2X2T670-F1
#
_entry.id   AF-A0A2X2T670-F1
#
_cell.length_a   1.000
_cell.length_b   1.000
_cell.length_c   1.000
_cell.angle_alpha   90.00
_cell.angle_beta   90.00
_cell.angle_gamma   90.00
#
_symmetry.space_group_name_H-M   'P 1'
#
loop_
_entity.id
_entity.type
_entity.pdbx_description
1 polymer ?
#
loop_
_entity_poly.entity_id
_entity_poly.type
_entity_poly.pdbx_seq_one_letter_code
_entity_poly.pdbx_strand_id
1 'polypeptide(L)'
;MAKQTFKITNWADYNKALVNRGSLTFWLDVSAVQAWYDEPNASSRGRPQRYSELAISTVLMLKRVFRLTLRSAQGFIESIFLP
;
A
#
# COMPACT_ATOMS: atom_id res chain seq x y z
N MET A 1 -6.82 22.22 46.49
CA MET A 1 -5.62 21.58 45.92
C MET A 1 -5.15 22.40 44.72
N ALA A 2 -3.88 22.78 44.65
CA ALA A 2 -3.32 23.52 43.52
C ALA A 2 -3.11 22.57 42.32
N LYS A 3 -3.50 23.01 41.12
CA LYS A 3 -3.38 22.21 39.88
C LYS A 3 -1.90 22.12 39.50
N GLN A 4 -1.34 20.91 39.48
CA GLN A 4 0.01 20.69 38.97
C GLN A 4 0.05 20.97 37.46
N THR A 5 0.94 21.86 37.05
CA THR A 5 1.22 22.19 35.65
C THR A 5 2.48 21.46 35.20
N PHE A 6 2.33 20.56 34.23
CA PHE A 6 3.45 19.84 33.62
C PHE A 6 3.88 20.52 32.32
N LYS A 7 5.21 20.63 32.10
CA LYS A 7 5.79 21.14 30.85
C LYS A 7 6.20 19.95 29.97
N ILE A 8 5.65 19.85 28.77
CA ILE A 8 6.03 18.82 27.79
C ILE A 8 7.39 19.21 27.20
N THR A 9 8.41 18.40 27.44
CA THR A 9 9.79 18.62 26.95
C THR A 9 10.16 17.75 25.75
N ASN A 10 9.43 16.66 25.51
CA ASN A 10 9.72 15.65 24.49
C ASN A 10 8.79 15.73 23.26
N TRP A 11 8.14 16.87 23.03
CA TRP A 11 7.14 17.00 21.97
C TRP A 11 7.66 16.59 20.59
N ALA A 12 8.91 16.95 20.26
CA ALA A 12 9.52 16.60 18.99
C ALA A 12 9.65 15.08 18.80
N ASP A 13 10.14 14.37 19.81
CA ASP A 13 10.30 12.91 19.77
C ASP A 13 8.95 12.20 19.72
N TYR A 14 7.99 12.67 20.52
CA TYR A 14 6.63 12.15 20.52
C TYR A 14 5.97 12.30 19.15
N ASN A 15 6.09 13.49 18.54
CA ASN A 15 5.57 13.74 17.20
C ASN A 15 6.23 12.84 16.15
N LYS A 16 7.56 12.65 16.22
CA LYS A 16 8.27 11.73 15.33
C LYS A 16 7.78 10.28 15.50
N ALA A 17 7.52 9.85 16.72
CA ALA A 17 6.96 8.52 16.98
C ALA A 17 5.54 8.37 16.40
N LEU A 18 4.70 9.42 16.44
CA LEU A 18 3.38 9.42 15.80
C LEU A 18 3.48 9.30 14.27
N VAL A 19 4.40 10.04 13.64
CA VAL A 19 4.64 9.92 12.19
C VAL A 19 5.12 8.51 11.84
N ASN A 20 6.10 7.98 12.58
CA ASN A 20 6.63 6.64 12.35
C ASN A 20 5.56 5.55 12.51
N ARG A 21 4.58 5.75 13.41
CA ARG A 21 3.45 4.82 13.57
C ARG A 21 2.56 4.74 12.33
N GLY A 22 2.45 5.82 11.56
CA GLY A 22 1.73 5.85 10.29
C GLY A 22 2.60 5.55 9.06
N SER A 23 3.91 5.41 9.24
CA SER A 23 4.83 5.09 8.15
C SER A 23 4.64 3.63 7.72
N LEU A 24 4.61 3.41 6.42
CA LEU A 24 4.44 2.09 5.82
C LEU A 24 5.71 1.74 5.04
N THR A 25 6.20 0.51 5.20
CA THR A 25 7.32 -0.04 4.43
C THR A 25 6.86 -1.30 3.73
N PHE A 26 7.01 -1.34 2.40
CA PHE A 26 6.65 -2.48 1.58
C PHE A 26 7.90 -3.29 1.21
N TRP A 27 7.86 -4.58 1.53
CA TRP A 27 8.84 -5.55 1.05
C TRP A 27 8.21 -6.30 -0.12
N LEU A 28 8.76 -6.11 -1.31
CA LEU A 28 8.25 -6.73 -2.53
C LEU A 28 9.25 -7.76 -3.01
N ASP A 29 8.77 -8.99 -3.17
CA ASP A 29 9.56 -10.04 -3.79
C ASP A 29 9.71 -9.76 -5.30
N VAL A 30 10.95 -9.86 -5.82
CA VAL A 30 11.24 -9.57 -7.23
C VAL A 30 10.48 -10.50 -8.17
N SER A 31 10.28 -11.76 -7.80
CA SER A 31 9.50 -12.71 -8.59
C SER A 31 8.02 -12.33 -8.62
N ALA A 32 7.47 -11.78 -7.53
CA ALA A 32 6.10 -11.28 -7.49
C ALA A 32 5.90 -10.04 -8.37
N VAL A 33 6.91 -9.17 -8.45
CA VAL A 33 6.90 -8.02 -9.38
C VAL A 33 6.98 -8.48 -10.83
N GLN A 34 7.79 -9.49 -11.13
CA GLN A 34 7.88 -10.06 -12.48
C GLN A 34 6.58 -10.73 -12.90
N ALA A 35 5.93 -11.46 -11.98
CA ALA A 35 4.64 -12.12 -12.20
C ALA A 35 3.43 -11.16 -12.12
N TRP A 36 3.64 -9.84 -12.07
CA TRP A 36 2.57 -8.87 -11.89
C TRP A 36 1.66 -8.73 -13.11
N TYR A 37 2.27 -8.76 -14.29
CA TYR A 37 1.56 -8.74 -15.56
C TYR A 37 1.41 -10.16 -16.07
N ASP A 38 0.23 -10.45 -16.62
CA ASP A 38 -0.01 -11.74 -17.26
C ASP A 38 0.64 -11.76 -18.64
N GLU A 39 1.10 -12.93 -19.10
CA GLU A 39 1.63 -13.04 -20.45
C GLU A 39 0.47 -12.96 -21.45
N PRO A 40 0.55 -12.08 -22.46
CA PRO A 40 -0.52 -11.97 -23.44
C PRO A 40 -0.60 -13.26 -24.26
N ASN A 41 -1.55 -14.13 -23.89
CA ASN A 41 -1.91 -15.29 -24.69
C ASN A 41 -2.52 -14.84 -26.02
N ALA A 42 -1.72 -14.93 -27.09
CA ALA A 42 -2.09 -14.50 -28.45
C ALA A 42 -3.32 -15.24 -29.04
N SER A 43 -3.74 -16.33 -28.40
CA SER A 43 -4.81 -17.24 -28.86
C SER A 43 -6.17 -17.04 -28.17
N SER A 44 -6.29 -16.11 -27.22
CA SER A 44 -7.56 -15.84 -26.51
C SER A 44 -8.43 -14.84 -27.27
N ARG A 45 -9.71 -15.19 -27.49
CA ARG A 45 -10.71 -14.32 -28.11
C ARG A 45 -11.30 -13.40 -27.04
N GLY A 46 -11.02 -12.10 -27.09
CA GLY A 46 -11.53 -11.12 -26.13
C GLY A 46 -10.45 -10.15 -25.67
N ARG A 47 -10.72 -9.37 -24.61
CA ARG A 47 -9.70 -8.49 -24.02
C ARG A 47 -8.68 -9.36 -23.27
N PRO A 48 -7.39 -9.30 -23.60
CA PRO A 48 -6.37 -10.05 -22.89
C PRO A 48 -6.34 -9.65 -21.41
N GLN A 49 -6.17 -10.64 -20.54
CA GLN A 49 -5.96 -10.42 -19.13
C GLN A 49 -4.62 -9.69 -18.97
N ARG A 50 -4.65 -8.49 -18.38
CA ARG A 50 -3.46 -7.63 -18.24
C ARG A 50 -2.70 -7.91 -16.96
N TYR A 51 -3.41 -8.34 -15.92
CA TYR A 51 -2.87 -8.53 -14.57
C TYR A 51 -3.05 -9.98 -14.14
N SER A 52 -2.04 -10.54 -13.50
CA SER A 52 -2.12 -11.89 -12.95
C SER A 52 -3.12 -11.99 -11.79
N GLU A 53 -3.56 -13.20 -11.47
CA GLU A 53 -4.41 -13.43 -10.29
C GLU A 53 -3.70 -13.01 -8.99
N LEU A 54 -2.38 -13.16 -8.92
CA LEU A 54 -1.56 -12.69 -7.81
C LEU A 54 -1.63 -11.16 -7.66
N ALA A 55 -1.50 -10.42 -8.76
CA ALA A 55 -1.65 -8.96 -8.73
C ALA A 55 -3.06 -8.55 -8.29
N ILE A 56 -4.12 -9.15 -8.85
CA ILE A 56 -5.51 -8.82 -8.51
C ILE A 56 -5.80 -9.12 -7.03
N SER A 57 -5.43 -10.30 -6.53
CA SER A 57 -5.66 -10.68 -5.13
C SER A 57 -4.88 -9.80 -4.15
N THR A 58 -3.64 -9.43 -4.48
CA THR A 58 -2.82 -8.52 -3.68
C THR A 58 -3.45 -7.12 -3.59
N VAL A 59 -3.91 -6.57 -4.72
CA VAL A 59 -4.59 -5.26 -4.76
C VAL A 59 -5.88 -5.30 -3.94
N LEU A 60 -6.68 -6.36 -4.05
CA LEU A 60 -7.92 -6.51 -3.29
C LEU A 60 -7.66 -6.67 -1.78
N MET A 61 -6.60 -7.38 -1.39
CA MET A 61 -6.17 -7.47 0.00
C MET A 61 -5.82 -6.08 0.55
N LEU A 62 -4.94 -5.34 -0.14
CA LEU A 62 -4.53 -4.00 0.27
C LEU A 62 -5.71 -3.03 0.34
N LYS A 63 -6.60 -3.08 -0.66
CA LYS A 63 -7.85 -2.32 -0.64
C LYS A 63 -8.67 -2.62 0.61
N ARG A 64 -8.79 -3.89 1.02
CA ARG A 64 -9.55 -4.29 2.21
C ARG A 64 -8.89 -3.85 3.51
N VAL A 65 -7.59 -4.08 3.65
CA VAL A 65 -6.81 -3.74 4.86
C VAL A 65 -6.83 -2.23 5.11
N PHE A 66 -6.59 -1.43 4.06
CA PHE A 66 -6.57 0.03 4.15
C PHE A 66 -7.94 0.67 3.91
N ARG A 67 -9.00 -0.13 3.73
CA ARG A 67 -10.38 0.32 3.48
C ARG A 67 -10.50 1.34 2.33
N LEU A 68 -9.76 1.12 1.26
CA LEU A 68 -9.74 2.01 0.10
C LEU A 68 -10.93 1.76 -0.83
N THR A 69 -11.35 2.81 -1.54
CA THR A 69 -12.20 2.66 -2.74
C THR A 69 -11.37 2.04 -3.88
N LEU A 70 -12.02 1.52 -4.92
CA LEU A 70 -11.30 0.91 -6.04
C LEU A 70 -10.34 1.90 -6.74
N ARG A 71 -10.76 3.16 -6.90
CA ARG A 71 -9.93 4.21 -7.50
C ARG A 71 -8.76 4.63 -6.62
N SER A 72 -8.96 4.76 -5.30
CA SER A 72 -7.85 5.02 -4.37
C SER A 72 -6.88 3.85 -4.29
N ALA A 73 -7.36 2.60 -4.35
CA ALA A 73 -6.49 1.43 -4.37
C ALA A 73 -5.63 1.39 -5.64
N GLN A 74 -6.18 1.79 -6.79
CA GLN A 74 -5.41 1.91 -8.02
C GLN A 74 -4.25 2.90 -7.86
N GLY A 75 -4.53 4.14 -7.45
CA GLY A 75 -3.47 5.15 -7.28
C GLY A 75 -2.45 4.79 -6.18
N PHE A 76 -2.90 4.12 -5.11
CA PHE A 76 -2.01 3.60 -4.07
C PHE A 76 -1.02 2.56 -4.62
N ILE A 77 -1.50 1.62 -5.43
CA ILE A 77 -0.66 0.58 -6.03
C ILE A 77 0.26 1.15 -7.09
N GLU A 78 -0.22 2.09 -7.92
CA GLU A 78 0.62 2.83 -8.88
C GLU A 78 1.76 3.55 -8.14
N SER A 79 1.50 4.17 -6.99
CA SER A 79 2.55 4.84 -6.19
C SER A 79 3.60 3.90 -5.57
N ILE A 80 3.31 2.60 -5.47
CA ILE A 80 4.21 1.59 -4.88
C ILE A 80 5.01 0.87 -5.97
N PHE A 81 4.36 0.50 -7.08
CA PHE A 81 4.94 -0.38 -8.10
C PHE A 81 5.36 0.34 -9.39
N LEU A 82 4.88 1.56 -9.63
CA LEU A 82 5.12 2.31 -10.87
C LEU A 82 5.60 3.74 -10.53
N PRO A 83 6.80 3.91 -9.95
CA PRO A 83 7.40 5.22 -9.71
C PRO A 83 7.63 6.00 -11.01
#